data_AF-A0A4U4EHK9-F1
#
_entry.id   AF-A0A4U4EHK9-F1
#
_cell.length_a   1.000
_cell.length_b   1.000
_cell.length_c   1.000
_cell.angle_alpha   90.00
_cell.angle_beta   90.00
_cell.angle_gamma   90.00
#
_symmetry.space_group_name_H-M   'P 1'
#
loop_
_entity.id
_entity.type
_entity.pdbx_description
1 polymer ?
#
loop_
_entity_poly.entity_id
_entity_poly.type
_entity_poly.pdbx_seq_one_letter_code
_entity_poly.pdbx_strand_id
1 'polypeptide(L)'
;MKNKVERSAYLIIDGEAKSIAATEKLLTDQGQVYLAMIFQNESYLIVDQTGKPVEYCPTEDTYADAIGRSTIFTAMAEKTSCFSEENDLLEKALEWNRRKKGKAYLLDCWVGLPAKRFASYKKWRTPSGYLCGTYAAAVLLAYYQDFRDELSLPEEIRKKGSPIDEPISSELKKRIQPLGLPTIPLQVSGGLSRFLKKTGNPFSARNTIIGSWQRATKRIRQGKPVMVGILKILGSPYGNHWVAAYAYYESVSGERFYKVHDNWGDYQRIIPASWGNGTVSLP
;
A
#
# COMPACT_ATOMS: atom_id res chain seq x y z
N MET A 1 5.64 6.36 -22.44
CA MET A 1 5.34 5.30 -23.43
C MET A 1 6.14 4.05 -23.02
N LYS A 2 5.53 2.86 -23.04
CA LYS A 2 6.16 1.61 -22.58
C LYS A 2 6.98 0.96 -23.71
N ASN A 3 8.26 0.69 -23.48
CA ASN A 3 9.11 -0.04 -24.41
C ASN A 3 9.05 -1.54 -24.12
N LYS A 4 8.81 -2.34 -25.15
CA LYS A 4 8.83 -3.80 -25.02
C LYS A 4 10.27 -4.26 -24.86
N VAL A 5 10.53 -5.11 -23.88
CA VAL A 5 11.86 -5.71 -23.71
C VAL A 5 12.02 -6.82 -24.75
N GLU A 6 12.95 -6.66 -25.70
CA GLU A 6 13.17 -7.61 -26.80
C GLU A 6 13.83 -8.92 -26.35
N ARG A 7 14.52 -8.90 -25.20
CA ARG A 7 15.16 -10.06 -24.58
C ARG A 7 14.39 -10.47 -23.33
N SER A 8 14.29 -11.78 -23.07
CA SER A 8 13.73 -12.27 -21.80
C SER A 8 14.61 -11.83 -20.65
N ALA A 9 14.15 -10.82 -19.88
CA ALA A 9 14.81 -10.30 -18.70
C ALA A 9 13.92 -10.53 -17.48
N TYR A 10 14.52 -10.89 -16.35
CA TYR A 10 13.81 -11.10 -15.08
C TYR A 10 14.63 -10.57 -13.91
N LEU A 11 13.93 -10.28 -12.82
CA LEU A 11 14.53 -9.94 -11.52
C LEU A 11 14.10 -10.98 -10.49
N ILE A 12 14.99 -11.36 -9.58
CA ILE A 12 14.62 -12.12 -8.39
C ILE A 12 14.25 -11.15 -7.27
N ILE A 13 12.98 -11.10 -6.89
CA ILE A 13 12.46 -10.26 -5.80
C ILE A 13 11.72 -11.17 -4.84
N ASP A 14 12.04 -11.08 -3.54
CA ASP A 14 11.48 -11.95 -2.50
C ASP A 14 11.66 -13.46 -2.78
N GLY A 15 12.73 -13.83 -3.49
CA GLY A 15 13.00 -15.21 -3.88
C GLY A 15 12.23 -15.70 -5.11
N GLU A 16 11.39 -14.86 -5.72
CA GLU A 16 10.62 -15.19 -6.93
C GLU A 16 11.19 -14.49 -8.16
N ALA A 17 11.25 -15.22 -9.28
CA ALA A 17 11.57 -14.62 -10.57
C ALA A 17 10.37 -13.84 -11.11
N LYS A 18 10.59 -12.55 -11.43
CA LYS A 18 9.59 -11.66 -12.03
C LYS A 18 10.07 -11.23 -13.41
N SER A 19 9.40 -11.73 -14.44
CA SER A 19 9.69 -11.43 -15.84
C SER A 19 9.27 -10.00 -16.19
N ILE A 20 10.19 -9.24 -16.78
CA ILE A 20 9.95 -7.88 -17.22
C ILE A 20 9.23 -7.93 -18.57
N ALA A 21 8.05 -7.33 -18.66
CA ALA A 21 7.27 -7.22 -19.88
C ALA A 21 7.61 -5.94 -20.65
N ALA A 22 7.82 -4.84 -19.91
CA ALA A 22 8.13 -3.55 -20.49
C ALA A 22 8.95 -2.68 -19.53
N THR A 23 9.56 -1.65 -20.10
CA THR A 23 10.22 -0.58 -19.36
C THR A 23 9.63 0.78 -19.71
N GLU A 24 9.72 1.74 -18.80
CA GLU A 24 9.32 3.12 -19.05
C GLU A 24 10.19 4.08 -18.26
N LYS A 25 10.73 5.10 -18.93
CA LYS A 25 11.46 6.19 -18.27
C LYS A 25 10.51 7.13 -17.54
N LEU A 26 10.90 7.46 -16.33
CA LEU A 26 10.19 8.37 -15.45
C LEU A 26 11.09 9.55 -15.09
N LEU A 27 10.50 10.73 -14.94
CA LEU A 27 11.14 11.94 -14.45
C LEU A 27 10.50 12.40 -13.15
N THR A 28 11.29 12.98 -12.27
CA THR A 28 10.77 13.80 -11.17
C THR A 28 10.70 15.26 -11.57
N ASP A 29 9.99 16.07 -10.77
CA ASP A 29 9.94 17.53 -10.92
C ASP A 29 11.33 18.19 -10.85
N GLN A 30 12.31 17.50 -10.26
CA GLN A 30 13.72 17.93 -10.19
C GLN A 30 14.54 17.52 -11.42
N GLY A 31 13.91 16.90 -12.43
CA GLY A 31 14.58 16.43 -13.64
C GLY A 31 15.39 15.15 -13.45
N GLN A 32 15.25 14.45 -12.32
CA GLN A 32 15.95 13.19 -12.09
C GLN A 32 15.27 12.06 -12.88
N VAL A 33 16.08 11.31 -13.64
CA VAL A 33 15.63 10.15 -14.43
C VAL A 33 15.58 8.88 -13.56
N TYR A 34 14.50 8.12 -13.74
CA TYR A 34 14.25 6.81 -13.16
C TYR A 34 13.79 5.84 -14.25
N LEU A 35 13.90 4.54 -13.97
CA LEU A 35 13.39 3.49 -14.84
C LEU A 35 12.33 2.66 -14.10
N ALA A 36 11.12 2.62 -14.65
CA ALA A 36 10.13 1.62 -14.26
C ALA A 36 10.35 0.33 -15.06
N MET A 37 10.45 -0.78 -14.35
CA MET A 37 10.38 -2.13 -14.90
C MET A 37 9.00 -2.69 -14.57
N ILE A 38 8.21 -2.95 -15.61
CA ILE A 38 6.83 -3.39 -15.52
C ILE A 38 6.82 -4.89 -15.77
N PHE A 39 6.37 -5.65 -14.79
CA PHE A 39 6.31 -7.10 -14.88
C PHE A 39 5.09 -7.58 -15.67
N GLN A 40 5.07 -8.85 -16.06
CA GLN A 40 3.97 -9.43 -16.86
C GLN A 40 2.58 -9.28 -16.25
N ASN A 41 2.47 -9.26 -14.92
CA ASN A 41 1.22 -9.05 -14.18
C ASN A 41 0.97 -7.57 -13.83
N GLU A 42 1.68 -6.63 -14.45
CA GLU A 42 1.60 -5.18 -14.21
C GLU A 42 1.93 -4.71 -12.77
N SER A 43 2.48 -5.59 -11.93
CA SER A 43 3.30 -5.18 -10.79
C SER A 43 4.60 -4.54 -11.31
N TYR A 44 5.30 -3.77 -10.48
CA TYR A 44 6.44 -2.98 -11.00
C TYR A 44 7.53 -2.70 -9.96
N LEU A 45 8.73 -2.41 -10.47
CA LEU A 45 9.88 -1.91 -9.71
C LEU A 45 10.40 -0.63 -10.37
N ILE A 46 10.56 0.44 -9.60
CA ILE A 46 11.21 1.68 -10.04
C ILE A 46 12.62 1.72 -9.46
N VAL A 47 13.60 2.02 -10.31
CA VAL A 47 15.01 2.16 -9.93
C VAL A 47 15.54 3.56 -10.26
N ASP A 48 16.51 4.01 -9.47
CA ASP A 48 17.25 5.24 -9.72
C ASP A 48 18.34 5.08 -10.80
N GLN A 49 19.12 6.14 -11.03
CA GLN A 49 20.19 6.21 -12.03
C GLN A 49 21.34 5.21 -11.80
N THR A 50 21.42 4.64 -10.60
CA THR A 50 22.41 3.63 -10.21
C THR A 50 21.86 2.20 -10.37
N GLY A 51 20.60 2.05 -10.77
CA GLY A 51 19.90 0.77 -10.82
C GLY A 51 19.41 0.28 -9.46
N LYS A 52 19.48 1.11 -8.41
CA LYS A 52 19.01 0.76 -7.07
C LYS A 52 17.49 0.95 -6.99
N PRO A 53 16.74 -0.01 -6.42
CA PRO A 53 15.31 0.14 -6.19
C PRO A 53 14.96 1.31 -5.28
N VAL A 54 13.93 2.06 -5.66
CA VAL A 54 13.36 3.17 -4.86
C VAL A 54 11.87 2.99 -4.58
N GLU A 55 11.15 2.26 -5.44
CA GLU A 55 9.77 1.89 -5.22
C GLU A 55 9.48 0.50 -5.80
N TYR A 56 8.76 -0.32 -5.05
CA TYR A 56 8.31 -1.65 -5.46
C TYR A 56 6.82 -1.81 -5.12
N CYS A 57 6.02 -2.09 -6.14
CA CYS A 57 4.66 -2.52 -5.95
C CYS A 57 4.53 -4.01 -6.27
N PRO A 58 4.16 -4.86 -5.29
CA PRO A 58 4.02 -6.30 -5.50
C PRO A 58 2.66 -6.69 -6.11
N THR A 59 1.73 -5.73 -6.25
CA THR A 59 0.34 -6.04 -6.60
C THR A 59 0.10 -5.91 -8.09
N GLU A 60 -0.71 -6.81 -8.62
CA GLU A 60 -1.05 -6.88 -10.04
C GLU A 60 -1.92 -5.71 -10.48
N ASP A 61 -1.87 -5.39 -11.78
CA ASP A 61 -2.67 -4.35 -12.43
C ASP A 61 -2.57 -2.98 -11.74
N THR A 62 -1.37 -2.64 -11.25
CA THR A 62 -1.14 -1.42 -10.46
C THR A 62 -0.37 -0.34 -11.17
N TYR A 63 0.41 -0.66 -12.20
CA TYR A 63 1.35 0.31 -12.75
C TYR A 63 0.66 1.57 -13.31
N ALA A 64 -0.44 1.41 -14.03
CA ALA A 64 -1.23 2.54 -14.52
C ALA A 64 -1.80 3.41 -13.38
N ASP A 65 -2.16 2.79 -12.25
CA ASP A 65 -2.59 3.51 -11.06
C ASP A 65 -1.46 4.25 -10.37
N ALA A 66 -0.27 3.67 -10.33
CA ALA A 66 0.89 4.30 -9.74
C ALA A 66 1.31 5.57 -10.50
N ILE A 67 1.46 5.48 -11.82
CA ILE A 67 2.01 6.58 -12.62
C ILE A 67 0.96 7.63 -12.97
N GLY A 68 -0.28 7.24 -13.31
CA GLY A 68 -1.28 8.18 -13.86
C GLY A 68 -1.66 9.36 -12.97
N ARG A 69 -1.31 9.35 -11.66
CA ARG A 69 -1.45 10.47 -10.73
C ARG A 69 -0.31 10.54 -9.71
N SER A 70 0.87 10.03 -10.07
CA SER A 70 2.03 10.20 -9.20
C SER A 70 2.35 11.68 -9.08
N THR A 71 2.63 12.14 -7.85
CA THR A 71 3.18 13.48 -7.60
C THR A 71 4.72 13.45 -7.58
N ILE A 72 5.32 12.27 -7.82
CA ILE A 72 6.77 12.07 -7.79
C ILE A 72 7.29 11.78 -9.19
N PHE A 73 6.56 10.98 -9.97
CA PHE A 73 7.01 10.43 -11.23
C PHE A 73 6.10 10.84 -12.38
N THR A 74 6.68 11.41 -13.44
CA THR A 74 6.01 11.71 -14.70
C THR A 74 6.63 10.85 -15.80
N ALA A 75 5.81 10.15 -16.57
CA ALA A 75 6.29 9.39 -17.73
C ALA A 75 6.85 10.33 -18.81
N MET A 76 8.03 10.00 -19.36
CA MET A 76 8.64 10.79 -20.43
C MET A 76 7.87 10.64 -21.76
N ALA A 77 7.73 11.75 -22.48
CA ALA A 77 7.16 11.78 -23.82
C ALA A 77 8.15 11.25 -24.88
N GLU A 78 7.62 10.66 -25.96
CA GLU A 78 8.36 9.92 -27.00
C GLU A 78 9.55 10.67 -27.60
N LYS A 79 9.42 11.98 -27.85
CA LYS A 79 10.44 12.77 -28.57
C LYS A 79 11.69 13.07 -27.75
N THR A 80 11.72 12.73 -26.46
CA THR A 80 12.82 13.06 -25.53
C THR A 80 13.49 11.80 -24.94
N SER A 81 13.03 10.60 -25.28
CA SER A 81 13.57 9.35 -24.75
C SER A 81 14.76 8.86 -25.58
N CYS A 82 15.98 8.92 -25.01
CA CYS A 82 17.16 8.31 -25.61
C CYS A 82 17.21 6.80 -25.28
N PHE A 83 17.02 5.94 -26.28
CA PHE A 83 16.95 4.47 -26.13
C PHE A 83 18.20 3.85 -25.49
N SER A 84 19.39 4.44 -25.67
CA SER A 84 20.65 3.94 -25.10
C SER A 84 20.70 4.06 -23.56
N GLU A 85 20.20 5.16 -23.01
CA GLU A 85 20.18 5.40 -21.57
C GLU A 85 19.17 4.48 -20.86
N GLU A 86 18.08 4.07 -21.52
CA GLU A 86 17.14 3.10 -20.95
C GLU A 86 17.78 1.72 -20.77
N ASN A 87 18.51 1.26 -21.79
CA ASN A 87 19.22 -0.01 -21.75
C ASN A 87 20.34 -0.01 -20.70
N ASP A 88 21.05 1.11 -20.54
CA ASP A 88 22.06 1.27 -19.48
C ASP A 88 21.44 1.13 -18.08
N LEU A 89 20.32 1.81 -17.83
CA LEU A 89 19.59 1.71 -16.55
C LEU A 89 19.06 0.30 -16.30
N LEU A 90 18.54 -0.36 -17.34
CA LEU A 90 18.08 -1.75 -17.24
C LEU A 90 19.23 -2.69 -16.86
N GLU A 91 20.39 -2.57 -17.51
CA GLU A 91 21.56 -3.39 -17.19
C GLU A 91 22.07 -3.15 -15.78
N LYS A 92 22.12 -1.89 -15.32
CA LYS A 92 22.46 -1.55 -13.93
C LYS A 92 21.50 -2.20 -12.94
N ALA A 93 20.20 -2.18 -13.22
CA ALA A 93 19.20 -2.82 -12.36
C ALA A 93 19.35 -4.35 -12.30
N LEU A 94 19.61 -4.98 -13.46
CA LEU A 94 19.86 -6.42 -13.56
C LEU A 94 21.16 -6.80 -12.83
N GLU A 95 22.21 -5.98 -12.93
CA GLU A 95 23.46 -6.19 -12.20
C GLU A 95 23.26 -6.04 -10.69
N TRP A 96 22.54 -4.99 -10.25
CA TRP A 96 22.18 -4.80 -8.84
C TRP A 96 21.46 -6.03 -8.28
N ASN A 97 20.48 -6.56 -9.02
CA ASN A 97 19.71 -7.73 -8.60
C ASN A 97 20.56 -9.00 -8.50
N ARG A 98 21.45 -9.23 -9.49
CA ARG A 98 22.42 -10.33 -9.49
C ARG A 98 23.36 -10.26 -8.28
N ARG A 99 23.92 -9.08 -7.97
CA ARG A 99 24.81 -8.86 -6.81
C ARG A 99 24.14 -9.20 -5.48
N LYS A 100 22.84 -8.91 -5.35
CA LYS A 100 22.05 -9.22 -4.13
C LYS A 100 21.56 -10.66 -4.07
N LYS A 101 21.84 -11.49 -5.09
CA LYS A 101 21.51 -12.92 -5.16
C LYS A 101 20.03 -13.23 -4.88
N GLY A 102 19.11 -12.34 -5.26
CA GLY A 102 17.67 -12.55 -5.06
C GLY A 102 17.17 -12.57 -3.62
N LYS A 103 18.05 -12.32 -2.64
CA LYS A 103 17.71 -12.20 -1.21
C LYS A 103 17.58 -10.74 -0.76
N ALA A 104 17.44 -9.82 -1.71
CA ALA A 104 17.43 -8.39 -1.43
C ALA A 104 16.18 -8.03 -0.62
N TYR A 105 16.33 -7.92 0.70
CA TYR A 105 15.44 -7.09 1.47
C TYR A 105 15.57 -5.67 0.89
N LEU A 106 14.47 -5.13 0.36
CA LEU A 106 14.44 -3.86 -0.35
C LEU A 106 14.60 -2.70 0.65
N LEU A 107 15.85 -2.43 1.02
CA LEU A 107 16.23 -1.29 1.84
C LEU A 107 16.28 -0.01 1.00
N ASP A 108 15.99 1.11 1.64
CA ASP A 108 15.86 2.43 1.04
C ASP A 108 14.85 2.47 -0.13
N CYS A 109 13.82 1.62 -0.06
CA CYS A 109 12.83 1.44 -1.09
C CYS A 109 11.42 1.43 -0.48
N TRP A 110 10.49 2.19 -1.09
CA TRP A 110 9.08 2.12 -0.73
C TRP A 110 8.47 0.83 -1.27
N VAL A 111 7.95 -0.02 -0.39
CA VAL A 111 7.28 -1.26 -0.78
C VAL A 111 5.80 -1.17 -0.42
N GLY A 112 4.93 -1.29 -1.42
CA GLY A 112 3.50 -1.43 -1.16
C GLY A 112 2.58 -0.99 -2.29
N LEU A 113 1.38 -0.58 -1.91
CA LEU A 113 0.27 -0.31 -2.81
C LEU A 113 0.29 1.13 -3.34
N PRO A 114 -0.20 1.39 -4.57
CA PRO A 114 -0.30 2.74 -5.08
C PRO A 114 -1.22 3.60 -4.21
N ALA A 115 -0.73 4.76 -3.77
CA ALA A 115 -1.51 5.69 -2.94
C ALA A 115 -2.82 6.13 -3.63
N LYS A 116 -2.83 6.21 -4.96
CA LYS A 116 -4.03 6.55 -5.77
C LYS A 116 -5.21 5.63 -5.48
N ARG A 117 -4.99 4.35 -5.17
CA ARG A 117 -6.08 3.40 -4.80
C ARG A 117 -6.80 3.78 -3.50
N PHE A 118 -6.25 4.69 -2.71
CA PHE A 118 -6.87 5.22 -1.49
C PHE A 118 -7.49 6.63 -1.68
N ALA A 119 -7.32 7.24 -2.86
CA ALA A 119 -7.76 8.61 -3.12
C ALA A 119 -9.29 8.78 -3.04
N SER A 120 -10.05 7.78 -3.48
CA SER A 120 -11.52 7.77 -3.38
C SER A 120 -12.02 7.86 -1.94
N TYR A 121 -11.20 7.43 -0.98
CA TYR A 121 -11.52 7.43 0.45
C TYR A 121 -10.95 8.64 1.18
N LYS A 122 -10.32 9.62 0.49
CA LYS A 122 -9.70 10.80 1.12
C LYS A 122 -10.65 11.56 2.07
N LYS A 123 -11.94 11.58 1.77
CA LYS A 123 -12.95 12.28 2.57
C LYS A 123 -13.51 11.45 3.73
N TRP A 124 -13.09 10.19 3.87
CA TRP A 124 -13.55 9.27 4.91
C TRP A 124 -12.82 9.62 6.21
N ARG A 125 -13.33 10.67 6.86
CA ARG A 125 -12.72 11.26 8.04
C ARG A 125 -13.49 10.85 9.26
N THR A 126 -12.79 10.58 10.35
CA THR A 126 -13.42 10.40 11.66
C THR A 126 -14.07 11.74 12.06
N PRO A 127 -15.42 11.83 12.13
CA PRO A 127 -16.11 13.11 12.26
C PRO A 127 -15.93 13.73 13.65
N SER A 128 -15.86 12.89 14.69
CA SER A 128 -15.53 13.28 16.06
C SER A 128 -15.34 12.03 16.93
N GLY A 129 -14.76 12.22 18.13
CA GLY A 129 -14.63 11.17 19.13
C GLY A 129 -13.66 10.05 18.74
N TYR A 130 -14.00 8.82 19.10
CA TYR A 130 -13.05 7.70 19.06
C TYR A 130 -13.24 6.74 17.89
N LEU A 131 -13.95 7.13 16.82
CA LEU A 131 -14.40 6.24 15.74
C LEU A 131 -13.30 5.84 14.74
N CYS A 132 -12.03 6.14 15.00
CA CYS A 132 -10.94 5.85 14.06
C CYS A 132 -10.81 4.36 13.70
N GLY A 133 -11.13 3.44 14.62
CA GLY A 133 -11.17 2.00 14.34
C GLY A 133 -12.24 1.63 13.31
N THR A 134 -13.40 2.29 13.36
CA THR A 134 -14.49 2.13 12.39
C THR A 134 -14.08 2.64 11.00
N TYR A 135 -13.50 3.84 10.93
CA TYR A 135 -13.10 4.45 9.66
C TYR A 135 -11.91 3.74 9.00
N ALA A 136 -10.90 3.35 9.78
CA ALA A 136 -9.80 2.52 9.28
C ALA A 136 -10.32 1.16 8.75
N ALA A 137 -11.33 0.55 9.39
CA ALA A 137 -11.95 -0.68 8.91
C ALA A 137 -12.76 -0.45 7.63
N ALA A 138 -13.46 0.69 7.51
CA ALA A 138 -14.17 1.06 6.29
C ALA A 138 -13.18 1.20 5.11
N VAL A 139 -12.07 1.93 5.29
CA VAL A 139 -11.02 2.08 4.26
C VAL A 139 -10.43 0.72 3.87
N LEU A 140 -10.15 -0.15 4.86
CA LEU A 140 -9.67 -1.50 4.61
C LEU A 140 -10.65 -2.29 3.73
N LEU A 141 -11.94 -2.33 4.09
CA LEU A 141 -12.95 -3.07 3.34
C LEU A 141 -13.21 -2.48 1.95
N ALA A 142 -13.20 -1.16 1.81
CA ALA A 142 -13.37 -0.51 0.53
C ALA A 142 -12.23 -0.85 -0.43
N TYR A 143 -10.97 -0.84 0.06
CA TYR A 143 -9.83 -1.30 -0.74
C TYR A 143 -10.01 -2.74 -1.23
N TYR A 144 -10.44 -3.64 -0.33
CA TYR A 144 -10.69 -5.02 -0.71
C TYR A 144 -11.78 -5.11 -1.77
N GLN A 145 -12.94 -4.49 -1.58
CA GLN A 145 -14.03 -4.53 -2.57
C GLN A 145 -13.64 -3.92 -3.93
N ASP A 146 -12.83 -2.86 -3.92
CA ASP A 146 -12.49 -2.12 -5.14
C ASP A 146 -11.38 -2.80 -5.95
N PHE A 147 -10.41 -3.44 -5.28
CA PHE A 147 -9.18 -3.91 -5.92
C PHE A 147 -8.85 -5.39 -5.67
N ARG A 148 -9.72 -6.13 -4.97
CA ARG A 148 -9.53 -7.56 -4.70
C ARG A 148 -10.85 -8.32 -4.85
N ASP A 149 -10.84 -9.41 -5.60
CA ASP A 149 -12.07 -10.19 -5.88
C ASP A 149 -12.52 -11.07 -4.70
N GLU A 150 -11.74 -11.11 -3.62
CA GLU A 150 -12.00 -11.96 -2.46
C GLU A 150 -13.19 -11.47 -1.62
N LEU A 151 -13.54 -10.18 -1.71
CA LEU A 151 -14.53 -9.57 -0.83
C LEU A 151 -15.55 -8.77 -1.62
N SER A 152 -16.82 -9.08 -1.39
CA SER A 152 -17.93 -8.30 -1.91
C SER A 152 -18.85 -7.88 -0.77
N LEU A 153 -19.33 -6.64 -0.83
CA LEU A 153 -20.32 -6.12 0.11
C LEU A 153 -21.65 -5.91 -0.63
N PRO A 154 -22.80 -6.11 0.05
CA PRO A 154 -24.09 -5.73 -0.48
C PRO A 154 -24.10 -4.26 -0.94
N GLU A 155 -24.76 -3.96 -2.06
CA GLU A 155 -24.75 -2.62 -2.67
C GLU A 155 -25.33 -1.55 -1.73
N GLU A 156 -26.27 -1.94 -0.86
CA GLU A 156 -26.88 -1.08 0.14
C GLU A 156 -25.88 -0.63 1.23
N ILE A 157 -24.87 -1.46 1.48
CA ILE A 157 -23.79 -1.14 2.42
C ILE A 157 -22.68 -0.39 1.68
N ARG A 158 -22.31 -0.83 0.47
CA ARG A 158 -21.36 -0.11 -0.36
C ARG A 158 -21.39 -0.59 -1.81
N LYS A 159 -21.55 0.34 -2.74
CA LYS A 159 -21.24 0.15 -4.17
C LYS A 159 -19.73 0.24 -4.43
N LYS A 160 -19.19 -0.68 -5.23
CA LYS A 160 -17.78 -0.68 -5.67
C LYS A 160 -17.39 0.68 -6.26
N GLY A 161 -16.25 1.22 -5.87
CA GLY A 161 -15.76 2.55 -6.27
C GLY A 161 -16.44 3.73 -5.59
N SER A 162 -17.44 3.52 -4.73
CA SER A 162 -18.16 4.62 -4.08
C SER A 162 -17.25 5.44 -3.16
N PRO A 163 -17.29 6.78 -3.25
CA PRO A 163 -16.62 7.67 -2.32
C PRO A 163 -17.46 7.97 -1.07
N ILE A 164 -18.65 7.37 -0.93
CA ILE A 164 -19.57 7.59 0.20
C ILE A 164 -19.27 6.53 1.28
N ASP A 165 -18.96 6.98 2.49
CA ASP A 165 -18.61 6.15 3.65
C ASP A 165 -19.80 5.83 4.56
N GLU A 166 -20.80 6.71 4.65
CA GLU A 166 -21.84 6.66 5.69
C GLU A 166 -22.53 5.29 5.87
N PRO A 167 -22.94 4.56 4.80
CA PRO A 167 -23.62 3.28 5.00
C PRO A 167 -22.70 2.19 5.58
N ILE A 168 -21.45 2.10 5.09
CA ILE A 168 -20.47 1.13 5.59
C ILE A 168 -19.98 1.51 6.99
N SER A 169 -19.68 2.79 7.25
CA SER A 169 -19.22 3.27 8.55
C SER A 169 -20.29 3.10 9.62
N SER A 170 -21.57 3.32 9.29
CA SER A 170 -22.71 3.07 10.17
C SER A 170 -22.86 1.60 10.56
N GLU A 171 -22.77 0.67 9.61
CA GLU A 171 -22.88 -0.77 9.91
C GLU A 171 -21.67 -1.30 10.70
N LEU A 172 -20.47 -0.78 10.42
CA LEU A 172 -19.26 -1.09 11.16
C LEU A 172 -19.30 -0.54 12.58
N LYS A 173 -19.74 0.72 12.78
CA LYS A 173 -19.88 1.33 14.10
C LYS A 173 -20.73 0.47 15.02
N LYS A 174 -21.89 -0.02 14.55
CA LYS A 174 -22.79 -0.91 15.32
C LYS A 174 -22.08 -2.16 15.86
N ARG A 175 -20.99 -2.61 15.21
CA ARG A 175 -20.27 -3.84 15.56
C ARG A 175 -18.96 -3.58 16.28
N ILE A 176 -18.17 -2.62 15.82
CA ILE A 176 -16.84 -2.31 16.34
C ILE A 176 -16.98 -1.37 17.55
N GLN A 177 -17.82 -0.33 17.44
CA GLN A 177 -17.88 0.79 18.38
C GLN A 177 -19.32 1.27 18.67
N PRO A 178 -20.22 0.42 19.19
CA PRO A 178 -21.62 0.78 19.38
C PRO A 178 -21.80 1.98 20.33
N LEU A 179 -20.94 2.07 21.36
CA LEU A 179 -20.95 3.16 22.34
C LEU A 179 -20.03 4.34 21.95
N GLY A 180 -19.38 4.28 20.78
CA GLY A 180 -18.46 5.33 20.33
C GLY A 180 -17.17 5.47 21.16
N LEU A 181 -16.83 4.47 21.98
CA LEU A 181 -15.64 4.46 22.85
C LEU A 181 -14.36 4.05 22.08
N PRO A 182 -13.15 4.37 22.60
CA PRO A 182 -11.89 3.92 22.03
C PRO A 182 -11.84 2.40 21.83
N THR A 183 -11.04 1.96 20.87
CA THR A 183 -10.92 0.52 20.55
C THR A 183 -9.50 0.00 20.56
N ILE A 184 -9.39 -1.25 21.01
CA ILE A 184 -8.17 -2.06 20.95
C ILE A 184 -8.26 -3.09 19.80
N PRO A 185 -7.14 -3.75 19.41
CA PRO A 185 -7.12 -4.64 18.25
C PRO A 185 -8.15 -5.78 18.31
N LEU A 186 -8.43 -6.30 19.51
CA LEU A 186 -9.41 -7.36 19.71
C LEU A 186 -10.85 -6.91 19.39
N GLN A 187 -11.24 -5.70 19.81
CA GLN A 187 -12.57 -5.15 19.54
C GLN A 187 -12.76 -4.88 18.04
N VAL A 188 -11.74 -4.31 17.40
CA VAL A 188 -11.77 -4.03 15.95
C VAL A 188 -11.87 -5.32 15.16
N SER A 189 -10.99 -6.30 15.40
CA SER A 189 -11.00 -7.58 14.68
C SER A 189 -12.27 -8.40 14.95
N GLY A 190 -12.77 -8.42 16.18
CA GLY A 190 -14.02 -9.11 16.53
C GLY A 190 -15.25 -8.44 15.91
N GLY A 191 -15.32 -7.11 15.89
CA GLY A 191 -16.38 -6.37 15.23
C GLY A 191 -16.36 -6.53 13.72
N LEU A 192 -15.18 -6.45 13.10
CA LEU A 192 -15.00 -6.65 11.66
C LEU A 192 -15.34 -8.08 11.24
N SER A 193 -14.95 -9.10 12.01
CA SER A 193 -15.32 -10.50 11.74
C SER A 193 -16.83 -10.73 11.80
N ARG A 194 -17.51 -10.14 12.79
CA ARG A 194 -18.98 -10.20 12.88
C ARG A 194 -19.67 -9.48 11.72
N PHE A 195 -19.08 -8.38 11.25
CA PHE A 195 -19.58 -7.66 10.07
C PHE A 195 -19.44 -8.54 8.82
N LEU A 196 -18.25 -9.07 8.57
CA LEU A 196 -17.97 -9.93 7.41
C LEU A 196 -18.92 -11.13 7.35
N LYS A 197 -19.07 -11.85 8.48
CA LYS A 197 -20.01 -12.98 8.59
C LYS A 197 -21.45 -12.58 8.27
N LYS A 198 -21.94 -11.43 8.77
CA LYS A 198 -23.30 -10.94 8.47
C LYS A 198 -23.47 -10.63 6.98
N THR A 199 -22.43 -10.13 6.33
CA THR A 199 -22.44 -9.80 4.90
C THR A 199 -22.11 -10.99 3.98
N GLY A 200 -22.09 -12.22 4.50
CA GLY A 200 -21.83 -13.43 3.70
C GLY A 200 -20.37 -13.65 3.31
N ASN A 201 -19.42 -12.89 3.86
CA ASN A 201 -18.01 -13.05 3.57
C ASN A 201 -17.39 -14.18 4.43
N PRO A 202 -16.59 -15.11 3.84
CA PRO A 202 -16.12 -16.31 4.53
C PRO A 202 -14.92 -16.05 5.47
N PHE A 203 -14.38 -14.83 5.45
CA PHE A 203 -13.14 -14.49 6.14
C PHE A 203 -13.37 -13.85 7.50
N SER A 204 -12.42 -14.07 8.42
CA SER A 204 -12.37 -13.41 9.72
C SER A 204 -11.14 -12.50 9.81
N ALA A 205 -11.33 -11.31 10.36
CA ALA A 205 -10.24 -10.38 10.61
C ALA A 205 -9.32 -10.93 11.70
N ARG A 206 -8.00 -10.78 11.48
CA ARG A 206 -6.96 -11.22 12.42
C ARG A 206 -6.31 -10.00 13.04
N ASN A 207 -6.08 -10.05 14.35
CA ASN A 207 -5.33 -9.03 15.06
C ASN A 207 -3.92 -9.50 15.42
N THR A 208 -3.04 -8.54 15.62
CA THR A 208 -1.78 -8.69 16.35
C THR A 208 -1.80 -7.67 17.47
N ILE A 209 -1.58 -8.11 18.70
CA ILE A 209 -1.75 -7.25 19.89
C ILE A 209 -0.51 -6.38 20.12
N ILE A 210 0.69 -6.92 19.82
CA ILE A 210 1.98 -6.25 20.03
C ILE A 210 2.86 -6.45 18.79
N GLY A 211 3.52 -5.39 18.35
CA GLY A 211 4.37 -5.35 17.18
C GLY A 211 3.57 -5.23 15.88
N SER A 212 3.65 -4.06 15.24
CA SER A 212 2.98 -3.84 13.94
C SER A 212 3.84 -4.21 12.74
N TRP A 213 5.18 -4.08 12.85
CA TRP A 213 6.10 -4.12 11.71
C TRP A 213 5.99 -5.40 10.89
N GLN A 214 6.24 -6.55 11.50
CA GLN A 214 6.31 -7.84 10.81
C GLN A 214 4.98 -8.20 10.16
N ARG A 215 3.86 -7.88 10.82
CA ARG A 215 2.53 -8.16 10.29
C ARG A 215 2.17 -7.21 9.14
N ALA A 216 2.42 -5.91 9.30
CA ALA A 216 2.14 -4.92 8.28
C ALA A 216 2.96 -5.18 7.00
N THR A 217 4.28 -5.36 7.12
CA THR A 217 5.16 -5.58 5.95
C THR A 217 4.80 -6.87 5.22
N LYS A 218 4.52 -7.96 5.94
CA LYS A 218 4.05 -9.23 5.34
C LYS A 218 2.80 -9.04 4.50
N ARG A 219 1.79 -8.32 5.02
CA ARG A 219 0.52 -8.13 4.32
C ARG A 219 0.62 -7.16 3.16
N ILE A 220 1.36 -6.08 3.34
CA ILE A 220 1.61 -5.11 2.28
C ILE A 220 2.35 -5.78 1.11
N ARG A 221 3.33 -6.67 1.38
CA ARG A 221 3.96 -7.50 0.34
C ARG A 221 2.99 -8.43 -0.39
N GLN A 222 1.91 -8.86 0.26
CA GLN A 222 0.83 -9.65 -0.34
C GLN A 222 -0.22 -8.77 -1.07
N GLY A 223 0.04 -7.48 -1.22
CA GLY A 223 -0.89 -6.53 -1.83
C GLY A 223 -2.12 -6.21 -0.98
N LYS A 224 -1.98 -6.31 0.34
CA LYS A 224 -3.09 -6.17 1.30
C LYS A 224 -2.78 -5.03 2.28
N PRO A 225 -3.60 -3.97 2.37
CA PRO A 225 -3.44 -2.96 3.40
C PRO A 225 -3.73 -3.55 4.78
N VAL A 226 -3.23 -2.87 5.81
CA VAL A 226 -3.34 -3.30 7.20
C VAL A 226 -3.73 -2.12 8.07
N MET A 227 -4.70 -2.32 8.96
CA MET A 227 -4.96 -1.35 10.01
C MET A 227 -3.84 -1.42 11.05
N VAL A 228 -3.23 -0.29 11.36
CA VAL A 228 -2.19 -0.16 12.39
C VAL A 228 -2.72 0.73 13.50
N GLY A 229 -2.65 0.23 14.73
CA GLY A 229 -2.92 1.02 15.93
C GLY A 229 -1.66 1.76 16.32
N ILE A 230 -1.71 3.09 16.30
CA ILE A 230 -0.61 3.98 16.71
C ILE A 230 -0.89 4.57 18.09
N LEU A 231 0.14 4.75 18.90
CA LEU A 231 -0.01 5.14 20.31
C LEU A 231 0.66 6.48 20.64
N LYS A 232 0.00 7.26 21.51
CA LYS A 232 0.57 8.51 22.06
C LYS A 232 1.89 8.25 22.77
N ILE A 233 1.94 7.20 23.59
CA ILE A 233 3.13 6.85 24.39
C ILE A 233 4.34 6.46 23.51
N LEU A 234 4.09 6.04 22.27
CA LEU A 234 5.14 5.74 21.28
C LEU A 234 5.48 6.96 20.40
N GLY A 235 4.97 8.15 20.75
CA GLY A 235 5.30 9.41 20.08
C GLY A 235 4.30 9.86 19.01
N SER A 236 3.13 9.23 18.89
CA SER A 236 2.14 9.65 17.89
C SER A 236 1.48 10.99 18.24
N PRO A 237 1.54 12.01 17.37
CA PRO A 237 0.82 13.26 17.55
C PRO A 237 -0.69 13.11 17.35
N TYR A 238 -1.14 11.98 16.78
CA TYR A 238 -2.55 11.62 16.64
C TYR A 238 -3.17 11.12 17.96
N GLY A 239 -2.36 10.95 19.01
CA GLY A 239 -2.78 10.25 20.22
C GLY A 239 -2.86 8.73 19.99
N ASN A 240 -3.81 8.08 20.65
CA ASN A 240 -4.12 6.67 20.35
C ASN A 240 -5.10 6.62 19.17
N HIS A 241 -4.66 6.06 18.04
CA HIS A 241 -5.38 6.19 16.76
C HIS A 241 -5.26 4.93 15.90
N TRP A 242 -6.17 4.78 14.93
CA TRP A 242 -6.13 3.73 13.92
C TRP A 242 -5.95 4.34 12.53
N VAL A 243 -4.99 3.82 11.79
CA VAL A 243 -4.69 4.22 10.40
C VAL A 243 -4.68 2.99 9.49
N ALA A 244 -4.91 3.17 8.19
CA ALA A 244 -4.76 2.09 7.20
C ALA A 244 -3.41 2.22 6.48
N ALA A 245 -2.44 1.39 6.85
CA ALA A 245 -1.13 1.33 6.23
C ALA A 245 -1.17 0.51 4.94
N TYR A 246 -0.54 1.02 3.89
CA TYR A 246 -0.56 0.40 2.56
C TYR A 246 0.80 0.34 1.88
N ALA A 247 1.79 1.08 2.37
CA ALA A 247 3.19 0.91 1.99
C ALA A 247 4.11 1.13 3.18
N TYR A 248 5.34 0.63 3.09
CA TYR A 248 6.36 0.80 4.11
C TYR A 248 7.72 1.09 3.49
N TYR A 249 8.62 1.61 4.31
CA TYR A 249 10.01 1.88 3.96
C TYR A 249 10.88 1.48 5.14
N GLU A 250 12.03 0.86 4.86
CA GLU A 250 13.09 0.61 5.83
C GLU A 250 14.41 1.10 5.24
N SER A 251 15.10 2.00 5.94
CA SER A 251 16.41 2.48 5.52
C SER A 251 17.51 1.47 5.85
N VAL A 252 18.68 1.64 5.24
CA VAL A 252 19.90 0.94 5.66
C VAL A 252 20.31 1.23 7.12
N SER A 253 19.95 2.39 7.68
CA SER A 253 20.16 2.72 9.10
C SER A 253 19.13 2.07 10.04
N GLY A 254 18.11 1.40 9.51
CA GLY A 254 17.04 0.75 10.28
C GLY A 254 15.86 1.66 10.64
N GLU A 255 15.80 2.87 10.10
CA GLU A 255 14.64 3.75 10.23
C GLU A 255 13.48 3.19 9.42
N ARG A 256 12.28 3.20 10.01
CA ARG A 256 11.10 2.55 9.43
C ARG A 256 9.93 3.49 9.37
N PHE A 257 9.23 3.49 8.24
CA PHE A 257 8.08 4.35 8.00
C PHE A 257 6.94 3.58 7.34
N TYR A 258 5.72 4.08 7.52
CA TYR A 258 4.54 3.67 6.78
C TYR A 258 4.00 4.83 5.96
N LYS A 259 3.49 4.55 4.75
CA LYS A 259 2.48 5.39 4.09
C LYS A 259 1.11 4.89 4.51
N VAL A 260 0.25 5.80 4.96
CA VAL A 260 -1.05 5.48 5.55
C VAL A 260 -2.15 6.39 5.02
N HIS A 261 -3.38 5.87 5.05
CA HIS A 261 -4.56 6.71 5.16
C HIS A 261 -4.84 6.98 6.64
N ASP A 262 -4.78 8.26 7.00
CA ASP A 262 -4.80 8.72 8.40
C ASP A 262 -6.20 8.89 9.00
N ASN A 263 -7.26 8.67 8.21
CA ASN A 263 -8.65 8.89 8.59
C ASN A 263 -8.97 10.33 9.07
N TRP A 264 -8.12 11.31 8.78
CA TRP A 264 -8.32 12.75 9.03
C TRP A 264 -8.22 13.59 7.75
N GLY A 265 -7.94 12.97 6.62
CA GLY A 265 -8.04 13.59 5.29
C GLY A 265 -6.77 13.52 4.47
N ASP A 266 -5.71 12.93 5.02
CA ASP A 266 -4.47 12.64 4.33
C ASP A 266 -4.35 11.14 4.06
N TYR A 267 -4.57 10.75 2.80
CA TYR A 267 -4.41 9.38 2.34
C TYR A 267 -2.96 9.04 1.94
N GLN A 268 -2.04 10.01 2.02
CA GLN A 268 -0.63 9.87 1.64
C GLN A 268 0.32 10.13 2.81
N ARG A 269 -0.20 10.11 4.04
CA ARG A 269 0.55 10.47 5.22
C ARG A 269 1.69 9.50 5.45
N ILE A 270 2.91 10.03 5.65
CA ILE A 270 4.06 9.25 6.10
C ILE A 270 4.17 9.35 7.62
N ILE A 271 4.28 8.21 8.30
CA ILE A 271 4.44 8.13 9.75
C ILE A 271 5.60 7.20 10.13
N PRO A 272 6.33 7.48 11.22
CA PRO A 272 7.26 6.52 11.82
C PRO A 272 6.57 5.22 12.20
N ALA A 273 7.16 4.08 11.82
CA ALA A 273 6.63 2.77 12.17
C ALA A 273 6.75 2.46 13.66
N SER A 274 7.67 3.14 14.37
CA SER A 274 7.85 3.05 15.82
C SER A 274 6.60 3.47 16.61
N TRP A 275 5.69 4.24 16.01
CA TRP A 275 4.42 4.60 16.64
C TRP A 275 3.43 3.42 16.72
N GLY A 276 3.62 2.41 15.88
CA GLY A 276 2.71 1.28 15.74
C GLY A 276 2.88 0.24 16.86
N ASN A 277 1.75 -0.24 17.38
CA ASN A 277 1.73 -1.33 18.37
C ASN A 277 0.94 -2.54 17.86
N GLY A 278 -0.37 -2.38 17.67
CA GLY A 278 -1.25 -3.47 17.23
C GLY A 278 -1.60 -3.38 15.75
N THR A 279 -2.11 -4.48 15.18
CA THR A 279 -2.68 -4.47 13.83
C THR A 279 -4.01 -5.19 13.75
N VAL A 280 -4.80 -4.87 12.72
CA VAL A 280 -5.92 -5.67 12.23
C VAL A 280 -5.78 -5.82 10.72
N SER A 281 -5.95 -7.05 10.22
CA SER A 281 -5.79 -7.38 8.80
C SER A 281 -6.75 -8.50 8.40
N LEU A 282 -7.11 -8.55 7.12
CA LEU A 282 -7.83 -9.68 6.55
C LEU A 282 -6.85 -10.80 6.12
N PRO A 283 -7.32 -12.05 5.96
CA PRO A 283 -6.52 -13.18 5.46
C PRO A 283 -5.86 -12.89 4.12
#